data_AF-A0A8C5JG06-F1
#
_entry.id   AF-A0A8C5JG06-F1
#
_cell.length_a   1.000
_cell.length_b   1.000
_cell.length_c   1.000
_cell.angle_alpha   90.00
_cell.angle_beta   90.00
_cell.angle_gamma   90.00
#
_symmetry.space_group_name_H-M   'P 1'
#
loop_
_entity.id
_entity.type
_entity.pdbx_description
1 polymer ?
#
loop_
_entity_poly.entity_id
_entity_poly.type
_entity_poly.pdbx_seq_one_letter_code
_entity_poly.pdbx_strand_id
1 'polypeptide(L)'
;LAVMRCLGASPTPGEVQRHLQLHRIDRNAELDFSTFLNIMYRQMKQEEPEEEILRALAMIDRQKRGVIAVAELRAKLTRLGEKLSEEEVDDLLKEAKVGPNGTIKYEEFVRHICLPSVDY
;
A
#
# COMPACT_ATOMS: atom_id res chain seq x y z
N LEU A 1 -10.58 -10.21 -0.69
CA LEU A 1 -9.78 -9.17 -1.39
C LEU A 1 -10.58 -8.41 -2.44
N ALA A 2 -11.10 -9.05 -3.51
CA ALA A 2 -11.81 -8.33 -4.59
C ALA A 2 -12.94 -7.41 -4.09
N VAL A 3 -13.84 -7.92 -3.24
CA VAL A 3 -14.97 -7.13 -2.70
C VAL A 3 -14.48 -5.93 -1.88
N MET A 4 -13.43 -6.07 -1.08
CA MET A 4 -12.90 -4.97 -0.25
C MET A 4 -12.34 -3.85 -1.14
N ARG A 5 -11.63 -4.21 -2.22
CA ARG A 5 -11.12 -3.27 -3.25
C ARG A 5 -12.22 -2.54 -3.99
N CYS A 6 -13.29 -3.24 -4.38
CA CYS A 6 -14.45 -2.60 -5.01
C CYS A 6 -15.17 -1.60 -4.08
N LEU A 7 -15.02 -1.75 -2.77
CA LEU A 7 -15.57 -0.84 -1.77
C LEU A 7 -14.60 0.29 -1.38
N GLY A 8 -13.49 0.44 -2.10
CA GLY A 8 -12.52 1.52 -1.91
C GLY A 8 -11.44 1.25 -0.85
N ALA A 9 -11.38 0.05 -0.28
CA ALA A 9 -10.32 -0.36 0.64
C ALA A 9 -9.29 -1.22 -0.07
N SER A 10 -8.00 -1.03 0.18
CA SER A 10 -6.90 -1.78 -0.43
C SER A 10 -6.11 -2.59 0.61
N PRO A 11 -6.75 -3.57 1.28
CA PRO A 11 -6.08 -4.37 2.29
C PRO A 11 -5.01 -5.25 1.67
N THR A 12 -3.89 -5.32 2.37
CA THR A 12 -2.81 -6.28 2.18
C THR A 12 -3.28 -7.71 2.52
N PRO A 13 -2.77 -8.76 1.85
CA PRO A 13 -2.94 -10.15 2.27
C PRO A 13 -2.73 -10.39 3.79
N GLY A 14 -1.73 -9.76 4.39
CA GLY A 14 -1.43 -9.84 5.81
C GLY A 14 -2.51 -9.20 6.69
N GLU A 15 -3.10 -8.07 6.29
CA GLU A 15 -4.25 -7.47 6.98
C GLU A 15 -5.48 -8.35 6.89
N VAL A 16 -5.78 -8.91 5.72
CA VAL A 16 -6.89 -9.86 5.58
C VAL A 16 -6.69 -11.07 6.49
N GLN A 17 -5.49 -11.63 6.51
CA GLN A 17 -5.16 -12.75 7.39
C GLN A 17 -5.34 -12.37 8.88
N ARG A 18 -4.96 -11.16 9.27
CA ARG A 18 -5.16 -10.63 10.63
C ARG A 18 -6.64 -10.51 10.98
N HIS A 19 -7.47 -9.98 10.07
CA HIS A 19 -8.92 -9.91 10.27
C HIS A 19 -9.53 -11.30 10.46
N LEU A 20 -9.16 -12.27 9.64
CA LEU A 20 -9.63 -13.66 9.78
C LEU A 20 -9.23 -14.26 11.14
N GLN A 21 -7.98 -14.07 11.58
CA GLN A 21 -7.50 -14.54 12.88
C GLN A 21 -8.25 -13.90 14.05
N LEU A 22 -8.46 -12.58 14.01
CA LEU A 22 -9.17 -11.83 15.07
C LEU A 22 -10.59 -12.33 15.25
N HIS A 23 -11.24 -12.72 14.16
CA HIS A 23 -12.60 -13.25 14.18
C HIS A 23 -12.67 -14.79 14.29
N ARG A 24 -11.52 -15.47 14.44
CA ARG A 24 -11.40 -16.94 14.52
C ARG A 24 -12.02 -17.66 13.33
N ILE A 25 -11.79 -17.12 12.14
CA ILE A 25 -12.34 -17.63 10.88
C ILE A 25 -11.24 -18.34 10.11
N ASP A 26 -11.51 -19.56 9.69
CA ASP A 26 -10.60 -20.31 8.84
C ASP A 26 -10.50 -19.66 7.46
N ARG A 27 -9.33 -19.77 6.82
CA ARG A 27 -9.06 -19.16 5.51
C ARG A 27 -10.04 -19.60 4.40
N ASN A 28 -10.63 -20.78 4.54
CA ASN A 28 -11.57 -21.37 3.59
C ASN A 28 -13.03 -21.32 4.08
N ALA A 29 -13.31 -20.70 5.23
CA ALA A 29 -14.66 -20.59 5.75
C ALA A 29 -15.44 -19.49 5.03
N GLU A 30 -16.76 -19.69 4.95
CA GLU A 30 -17.67 -18.66 4.46
C GLU A 30 -17.87 -17.58 5.53
N LEU A 31 -17.96 -16.33 5.07
CA LEU A 31 -18.21 -15.17 5.92
C LEU A 31 -19.68 -14.78 5.82
N ASP A 32 -20.36 -14.65 6.97
CA ASP A 32 -21.64 -13.96 6.99
C ASP A 32 -21.45 -12.45 6.72
N PHE A 33 -22.52 -11.81 6.26
CA PHE A 33 -22.48 -10.41 5.87
C PHE A 33 -22.18 -9.48 7.05
N SER A 34 -22.69 -9.76 8.24
CA SER A 34 -22.43 -8.94 9.44
C SER A 34 -20.95 -8.93 9.83
N THR A 35 -20.29 -10.07 9.73
CA THR A 35 -18.87 -10.25 10.01
C THR A 35 -18.03 -9.55 8.96
N PHE A 36 -18.40 -9.68 7.69
CA PHE A 36 -17.77 -8.92 6.61
C PHE A 36 -17.84 -7.41 6.83
N LEU A 37 -19.01 -6.87 7.21
CA LEU A 37 -19.15 -5.44 7.51
C LEU A 37 -18.30 -5.00 8.70
N ASN A 38 -18.15 -5.84 9.74
CA ASN A 38 -17.27 -5.53 10.87
C ASN A 38 -15.80 -5.44 10.45
N ILE A 39 -15.35 -6.39 9.62
CA ILE A 39 -13.99 -6.40 9.06
C ILE A 39 -13.76 -5.17 8.20
N MET A 40 -14.69 -4.85 7.29
CA MET A 40 -14.61 -3.67 6.43
C MET A 40 -14.54 -2.37 7.24
N TYR A 41 -15.42 -2.22 8.23
CA TYR A 41 -15.42 -1.03 9.09
C TYR A 41 -14.09 -0.83 9.82
N ARG A 42 -13.49 -1.93 10.31
CA ARG A 42 -12.17 -1.89 10.94
C ARG A 42 -11.07 -1.54 9.95
N GLN A 43 -11.07 -2.16 8.77
CA GLN A 43 -10.10 -1.90 7.72
C GLN A 43 -10.12 -0.42 7.32
N MET A 44 -11.29 0.12 6.98
CA MET A 44 -11.45 1.51 6.55
C MET A 44 -11.04 2.54 7.62
N LYS A 45 -11.07 2.16 8.90
CA LYS A 45 -10.59 3.01 10.01
C LYS A 45 -9.08 2.96 10.23
N GLN A 46 -8.42 1.91 9.77
CA GLN A 46 -6.97 1.71 9.93
C GLN A 46 -6.20 2.18 8.69
N GLU A 47 -6.86 2.23 7.54
CA GLU A 47 -6.24 2.51 6.26
C GLU A 47 -5.98 4.02 6.09
N GLU A 48 -4.76 4.46 6.45
CA GLU A 48 -4.19 5.75 6.08
C GLU A 48 -2.92 5.51 5.25
N PRO A 49 -3.04 4.93 4.04
CA PRO A 49 -1.90 4.40 3.30
C PRO A 49 -0.97 5.53 2.86
N GLU A 50 -1.51 6.70 2.50
CA GLU A 50 -0.73 7.88 2.17
C GLU A 50 0.15 8.30 3.36
N GLU A 51 -0.41 8.45 4.56
CA GLU A 51 0.36 8.86 5.72
C GLU A 51 1.41 7.82 6.15
N GLU A 52 1.07 6.54 6.11
CA GLU A 52 1.99 5.46 6.48
C GLU A 52 3.19 5.42 5.53
N ILE A 53 2.94 5.49 4.22
CA ILE A 53 4.00 5.49 3.21
C ILE A 53 4.83 6.78 3.34
N LEU A 54 4.21 7.96 3.49
CA LEU A 54 4.94 9.21 3.70
C LEU A 54 5.84 9.17 4.93
N ARG A 55 5.35 8.64 6.06
CA ARG A 55 6.14 8.47 7.28
C ARG A 55 7.32 7.54 7.05
N ALA A 56 7.13 6.43 6.34
CA ALA A 56 8.20 5.49 6.01
C ALA A 56 9.27 6.12 5.10
N LEU A 57 8.85 6.90 4.10
CA LEU A 57 9.75 7.59 3.16
C LEU A 57 10.50 8.76 3.83
N ALA A 58 9.85 9.50 4.73
CA ALA A 58 10.48 10.54 5.53
C ALA A 58 11.57 9.98 6.48
N MET A 59 11.43 8.75 6.98
CA MET A 59 12.50 8.09 7.76
C MET A 59 13.72 7.72 6.90
N ILE A 60 13.56 7.59 5.59
CA ILE A 60 14.65 7.31 4.65
C ILE A 60 15.41 8.59 4.32
N ASP A 61 14.69 9.69 4.07
CA ASP A 61 15.28 11.01 3.82
C ASP A 61 15.74 11.69 5.11
N ARG A 62 16.85 11.18 5.67
CA ARG A 62 17.48 11.70 6.90
C ARG A 62 17.80 13.20 6.83
N GLN A 63 18.01 13.72 5.62
CA GLN A 63 18.34 15.12 5.38
C GLN A 63 17.10 15.99 5.17
N LYS A 64 15.89 15.42 5.14
CA LYS A 64 14.61 16.11 4.93
C LYS A 64 14.61 17.00 3.68
N ARG A 65 15.20 16.50 2.60
CA ARG A 65 15.23 17.17 1.28
C ARG A 65 13.89 17.09 0.54
N GLY A 66 12.97 16.23 0.97
CA GLY A 66 11.73 15.95 0.24
C GLY A 66 11.92 14.99 -0.93
N VAL A 67 13.12 14.38 -1.06
CA VAL A 67 13.48 13.50 -2.19
C VAL A 67 14.30 12.30 -1.75
N ILE A 68 14.07 11.18 -2.41
CA ILE A 68 14.81 9.92 -2.22
C ILE A 68 15.33 9.38 -3.55
N ALA A 69 16.42 8.62 -3.54
CA ALA A 69 16.90 7.98 -4.77
C ALA A 69 16.00 6.79 -5.14
N VAL A 70 15.79 6.56 -6.44
CA VAL A 70 15.01 5.41 -6.93
C VAL A 70 15.55 4.08 -6.41
N ALA A 71 16.88 3.93 -6.35
CA ALA A 71 17.53 2.75 -5.80
C ALA A 71 17.20 2.53 -4.31
N GLU A 72 17.10 3.60 -3.52
CA GLU A 72 16.74 3.50 -2.09
C GLU A 72 15.26 3.13 -1.90
N LEU A 73 14.37 3.73 -2.71
CA LEU A 73 12.96 3.37 -2.71
C LEU A 73 12.78 1.89 -3.08
N ARG A 74 13.39 1.44 -4.20
CA ARG A 74 13.34 0.05 -4.64
C ARG A 74 13.80 -0.90 -3.54
N ALA A 75 14.98 -0.63 -2.97
CA ALA A 75 15.52 -1.45 -1.89
C ALA A 75 14.61 -1.51 -0.64
N LYS A 76 13.73 -0.52 -0.44
CA LYS A 76 12.80 -0.50 0.69
C LYS A 76 11.52 -1.26 0.39
N LEU A 77 10.92 -1.03 -0.78
CA LEU A 77 9.72 -1.71 -1.23
C LEU A 77 9.92 -3.23 -1.38
N THR A 78 11.14 -3.68 -1.70
CA THR A 78 11.46 -5.11 -1.82
C THR A 78 11.91 -5.77 -0.52
N ARG A 79 12.15 -5.00 0.57
CA ARG A 79 12.71 -5.52 1.83
C ARG A 79 11.83 -5.34 3.05
N LEU A 80 10.91 -4.38 3.06
CA LEU A 80 10.05 -4.05 4.21
C LEU A 80 8.60 -4.47 3.99
N GLY A 81 7.94 -4.91 5.07
CA GLY A 81 6.52 -5.22 5.05
C GLY A 81 6.15 -6.35 4.08
N GLU A 82 5.05 -6.16 3.36
CA GLU A 82 4.72 -6.96 2.20
C GLU A 82 5.58 -6.54 1.02
N LYS A 83 6.51 -7.42 0.68
CA LYS A 83 7.55 -7.14 -0.30
C LYS A 83 6.94 -7.18 -1.69
N LEU A 84 7.11 -6.09 -2.42
CA LEU A 84 6.92 -6.08 -3.85
C LEU A 84 8.07 -6.86 -4.51
N SER A 85 7.75 -7.54 -5.60
CA SER A 85 8.72 -8.06 -6.55
C SER A 85 9.42 -6.91 -7.28
N GLU A 86 10.59 -7.18 -7.85
CA GLU A 86 11.31 -6.18 -8.67
C GLU A 86 10.45 -5.70 -9.84
N GLU A 87 9.66 -6.60 -10.45
CA GLU A 87 8.73 -6.29 -11.53
C GLU A 87 7.60 -5.35 -11.09
N GLU A 88 6.95 -5.62 -9.96
CA GLU A 88 5.92 -4.74 -9.40
C GLU A 88 6.47 -3.34 -9.07
N VAL A 89 7.73 -3.26 -8.60
CA VAL A 89 8.38 -1.95 -8.38
C VAL A 89 8.67 -1.24 -9.70
N ASP A 90 9.11 -1.96 -10.72
CA ASP A 90 9.35 -1.41 -12.05
C ASP A 90 8.07 -0.84 -12.69
N ASP A 91 6.95 -1.57 -12.57
CA ASP A 91 5.65 -1.10 -13.05
C ASP A 91 5.20 0.16 -12.32
N LEU A 92 5.33 0.19 -11.00
CA LEU A 92 4.95 1.33 -10.17
C LEU A 92 5.80 2.58 -10.48
N LEU A 93 7.11 2.41 -10.70
CA LEU A 93 8.00 3.50 -11.13
C LEU A 93 7.64 4.04 -12.52
N LYS A 94 7.26 3.14 -13.43
CA LYS A 94 6.84 3.49 -14.79
C LYS A 94 5.53 4.26 -14.81
N GLU A 95 4.55 3.85 -14.00
CA GLU A 95 3.29 4.59 -13.80
C GLU A 95 3.54 6.00 -13.27
N ALA A 96 4.42 6.13 -12.28
CA ALA A 96 4.85 7.42 -11.74
C ALA A 96 5.74 8.25 -12.69
N LYS A 97 6.04 7.75 -13.90
CA LYS A 97 6.90 8.38 -14.92
C LYS A 97 8.29 8.73 -14.40
N VAL A 98 8.85 7.89 -13.53
CA VAL A 98 10.18 8.06 -12.95
C VAL A 98 11.19 7.17 -13.65
N GLY A 99 12.31 7.75 -14.09
CA GLY A 99 13.42 6.98 -14.67
C GLY A 99 14.24 6.19 -13.64
N PRO A 100 14.97 5.14 -14.05
CA PRO A 100 15.64 4.20 -13.14
C PRO A 100 16.77 4.82 -12.29
N ASN A 101 17.40 5.89 -12.75
CA ASN A 101 18.51 6.58 -12.07
C ASN A 101 18.12 7.96 -11.55
N GLY A 102 16.83 8.18 -11.29
CA GLY A 102 16.28 9.46 -10.84
C GLY A 102 16.24 9.62 -9.32
N THR A 103 15.73 10.79 -8.94
CA THR A 103 15.26 11.08 -7.58
C THR A 103 13.75 11.24 -7.60
N ILE A 104 13.08 10.73 -6.57
CA ILE A 104 11.63 10.80 -6.42
C ILE A 104 11.30 11.82 -5.36
N LYS A 105 10.42 12.77 -5.69
CA LYS A 105 9.71 13.56 -4.68
C LYS A 105 8.62 12.68 -4.09
N TYR A 106 8.85 12.19 -2.88
CA TYR A 106 8.00 11.13 -2.32
C TYR A 106 6.56 11.59 -2.08
N GLU A 107 6.29 12.86 -1.81
CA GLU A 107 4.92 13.37 -1.68
C GLU A 107 4.13 13.29 -2.99
N GLU A 108 4.74 13.70 -4.10
CA GLU A 108 4.12 13.62 -5.44
C GLU A 108 3.90 12.15 -5.83
N PHE A 109 4.87 11.29 -5.52
CA PHE A 109 4.80 9.86 -5.78
C PHE A 109 3.69 9.17 -5.00
N VAL A 110 3.60 9.41 -3.68
CA VAL A 110 2.56 8.81 -2.84
C VAL A 110 1.17 9.25 -3.29
N ARG A 111 0.98 10.54 -3.60
CA ARG A 111 -0.29 11.01 -4.18
C ARG A 111 -0.62 10.31 -5.49
N HIS A 112 0.37 10.07 -6.34
CA HIS A 112 0.15 9.41 -7.62
C HIS A 112 -0.30 7.95 -7.48
N ILE A 113 0.25 7.22 -6.50
CA ILE A 113 -0.05 5.78 -6.30
C ILE A 113 -1.23 5.53 -5.35
N CYS A 114 -1.57 6.47 -4.48
CA CYS A 114 -2.69 6.34 -3.54
C CYS A 114 -4.01 6.92 -4.06
N LEU A 115 -3.96 7.81 -5.06
CA LEU A 115 -5.17 8.30 -5.70
C LEU A 115 -5.58 7.34 -6.82
N PRO A 116 -6.86 6.93 -6.89
CA PRO A 116 -7.34 6.20 -8.04
C PRO A 116 -7.10 7.06 -9.29
N SER A 117 -6.55 6.47 -10.34
CA SER A 117 -6.57 7.06 -11.68
C SER A 117 -8.04 7.34 -12.00
N VAL A 118 -8.39 8.63 -12.08
CA VAL A 118 -9.74 9.05 -12.40
C VAL A 118 -9.94 8.79 -13.88
N ASP A 119 -10.36 7.58 -14.21
CA ASP A 119 -10.85 7.24 -15.54
C ASP A 119 -12.21 7.94 -15.70
N TYR A 120 -12.21 9.05 -16.46
CA TYR A 120 -13.42 9.69 -16.99
C TYR A 120 -13.75 9.14 -18.38
#